data_AF-A0A5D2F7V0-F1
#
_entry.id   AF-A0A5D2F7V0-F1
#
_cell.length_a   1.000
_cell.length_b   1.000
_cell.length_c   1.000
_cell.angle_alpha   90.00
_cell.angle_beta   90.00
_cell.angle_gamma   90.00
#
_symmetry.space_group_name_H-M   'P 1'
#
loop_
_entity.id
_entity.type
_entity.pdbx_description
1 polymer ?
#
loop_
_entity_poly.entity_id
_entity_poly.type
_entity_poly.pdbx_seq_one_letter_code
_entity_poly.pdbx_strand_id
1 'polypeptide(L)'
;MGLKRLREKELKQLRGNSDDSRTTSDRIYEYDVYNDLGNPNKGDEFIRPILRSQSKPYPRWCRSKRPPTNSDVNVESPVSKYMLKYVLRDEAVGDLKAKAITEGKWKAMLRSLVPTLKQKVAINGKAIKSFSDITELVERESSTF
;
A
#
# COMPACT_ATOMS: atom_id res chain seq x y z
N MET A 1 1.76 26.77 33.98
CA MET A 1 0.48 26.02 33.97
C MET A 1 -0.21 25.94 32.60
N GLY A 2 -0.09 26.93 31.69
CA GLY A 2 -0.83 26.92 30.41
C GLY A 2 -0.40 25.88 29.37
N LEU A 3 0.90 25.67 29.17
CA LEU A 3 1.44 24.82 28.09
C LEU A 3 1.15 23.32 28.31
N LYS A 4 1.19 22.85 29.58
CA LYS A 4 0.89 21.46 29.93
C LYS A 4 -0.53 21.07 29.51
N ARG A 5 -1.50 21.96 29.77
CA ARG A 5 -2.89 21.77 29.38
C ARG A 5 -3.06 21.74 27.86
N LEU A 6 -2.36 22.60 27.12
CA LEU A 6 -2.43 22.61 25.64
C LEU A 6 -1.81 21.34 25.05
N ARG A 7 -0.68 20.88 25.59
CA ARG A 7 -0.04 19.61 25.19
C ARG A 7 -0.97 18.41 25.42
N GLU A 8 -1.63 18.34 26.57
CA GLU A 8 -2.59 17.28 26.87
C GLU A 8 -3.82 17.32 25.94
N LYS A 9 -4.30 18.51 25.56
CA LYS A 9 -5.37 18.67 24.58
C LYS A 9 -4.96 18.18 23.19
N GLU A 10 -3.78 18.57 22.71
CA GLU A 10 -3.27 18.11 21.40
C GLU A 10 -3.12 16.58 21.39
N LEU A 11 -2.54 15.99 22.44
CA LEU A 11 -2.39 14.53 22.54
C LEU A 11 -3.73 13.80 22.53
N LYS A 12 -4.77 14.37 23.13
CA LYS A 12 -6.13 13.79 23.07
C LYS A 12 -6.71 13.87 21.66
N GLN A 13 -6.52 14.99 20.96
CA GLN A 13 -6.96 15.14 19.57
C GLN A 13 -6.23 14.16 18.63
N LEU A 14 -4.92 13.99 18.81
CA LEU A 14 -4.12 13.04 18.02
C LEU A 14 -4.52 11.58 18.26
N ARG A 15 -5.00 11.21 19.46
CA ARG A 15 -5.55 9.86 19.71
C ARG A 15 -6.94 9.69 19.12
N GLY A 16 -7.70 10.79 19.04
CA GLY A 16 -9.07 10.85 18.55
C GLY A 16 -10.07 10.01 19.37
N ASN A 17 -11.30 9.91 18.87
CA ASN A 17 -12.37 9.11 19.45
C ASN A 17 -12.65 7.86 18.60
N SER A 18 -13.22 6.83 19.24
CA SER A 18 -13.40 5.49 18.67
C SER A 18 -14.51 5.37 17.63
N ASP A 19 -15.39 6.35 17.45
CA ASP A 19 -16.62 6.20 16.64
C ASP A 19 -16.64 6.92 15.29
N ASP A 20 -15.90 8.01 15.10
CA ASP A 20 -16.02 8.76 13.84
C ASP A 20 -15.32 8.09 12.65
N SER A 21 -15.92 8.26 11.46
CA SER A 21 -15.32 7.91 10.17
C SER A 21 -14.07 8.75 9.90
N ARG A 22 -13.14 8.20 9.11
CA ARG A 22 -11.86 8.86 8.81
C ARG A 22 -11.96 9.74 7.58
N THR A 23 -11.58 11.00 7.72
CA THR A 23 -11.45 11.97 6.64
C THR A 23 -9.99 12.20 6.29
N THR A 24 -9.68 12.53 5.04
CA THR A 24 -8.30 12.80 4.56
C THR A 24 -7.59 13.96 5.25
N SER A 25 -8.33 14.83 5.94
CA SER A 25 -7.80 15.95 6.72
C SER A 25 -7.50 15.58 8.18
N ASP A 26 -7.87 14.37 8.62
CA ASP A 26 -7.71 13.97 10.02
C ASP A 26 -6.26 13.64 10.36
N ARG A 27 -5.89 13.93 11.61
CA ARG A 27 -4.57 13.69 12.20
C ARG A 27 -4.65 12.67 13.35
N ILE A 28 -5.51 11.67 13.21
CA ILE A 28 -5.83 10.73 14.30
C ILE A 28 -5.03 9.43 14.16
N TYR A 29 -4.19 9.16 15.15
CA TYR A 29 -3.34 7.99 15.29
C TYR A 29 -4.07 6.90 16.08
N GLU A 30 -4.80 6.06 15.37
CA GLU A 30 -5.40 4.84 15.92
C GLU A 30 -4.84 3.62 15.20
N TYR A 31 -4.81 2.48 15.90
CA TYR A 31 -4.19 1.26 15.40
C TYR A 31 -5.19 0.12 15.27
N ASP A 32 -5.04 -0.68 14.21
CA ASP A 32 -5.83 -1.88 13.95
C ASP A 32 -4.95 -3.08 13.58
N VAL A 33 -5.58 -4.25 13.43
CA VAL A 33 -5.01 -5.47 12.85
C VAL A 33 -4.98 -5.39 11.33
N TYR A 34 -4.23 -6.29 10.66
CA TYR A 34 -4.32 -6.42 9.21
C TYR A 34 -5.47 -7.34 8.85
N ASN A 35 -6.66 -6.76 8.69
CA ASN A 35 -7.87 -7.40 8.22
C ASN A 35 -8.33 -6.83 6.86
N ASP A 36 -7.47 -6.10 6.16
CA ASP A 36 -7.78 -5.39 4.91
C ASP A 36 -7.08 -5.96 3.66
N LEU A 37 -6.34 -7.05 3.81
CA LEU A 37 -5.55 -7.67 2.74
C LEU A 37 -6.38 -8.59 1.82
N GLY A 38 -7.46 -9.15 2.36
CA GLY A 38 -8.35 -10.08 1.65
C GLY A 38 -9.53 -9.37 0.99
N ASN A 39 -10.25 -10.11 0.14
CA ASN A 39 -11.51 -9.64 -0.42
C ASN A 39 -12.51 -10.80 -0.56
N PRO A 40 -13.21 -11.18 0.53
CA PRO A 40 -14.14 -12.31 0.52
C PRO A 40 -15.36 -12.09 -0.39
N ASN A 41 -15.67 -10.85 -0.80
CA ASN A 41 -16.73 -10.58 -1.76
C ASN A 41 -16.42 -11.06 -3.19
N LYS A 42 -15.14 -11.26 -3.53
CA LYS A 42 -14.73 -11.68 -4.89
C LYS A 42 -14.69 -13.20 -5.08
N GLY A 43 -14.70 -13.97 -3.99
CA GLY A 43 -14.51 -15.42 -4.01
C GLY A 43 -13.62 -15.90 -2.88
N ASP A 44 -13.70 -17.20 -2.58
CA ASP A 44 -12.98 -17.84 -1.48
C ASP A 44 -11.45 -17.79 -1.67
N GLU A 45 -10.97 -17.76 -2.91
CA GLU A 45 -9.56 -17.64 -3.25
C GLU A 45 -8.93 -16.29 -2.83
N PHE A 46 -9.76 -15.29 -2.57
CA PHE A 46 -9.34 -13.96 -2.13
C PHE A 46 -9.42 -13.78 -0.61
N ILE A 47 -9.86 -14.80 0.13
CA ILE A 47 -9.88 -14.77 1.59
C ILE A 47 -8.44 -14.79 2.11
N ARG A 48 -8.15 -13.95 3.10
CA ARG A 48 -6.85 -13.89 3.77
C ARG A 48 -7.07 -13.91 5.28
N PRO A 49 -6.20 -14.58 6.05
CA PRO A 49 -6.29 -14.58 7.50
C PRO A 49 -5.98 -13.19 8.06
N ILE A 50 -6.66 -12.83 9.15
CA ILE A 50 -6.38 -11.59 9.88
C ILE A 50 -5.01 -11.73 10.57
N LEU A 51 -4.08 -10.80 10.29
CA LEU A 51 -2.75 -10.83 10.90
C LEU A 51 -2.78 -10.08 12.22
N ARG A 52 -2.72 -10.86 13.30
CA ARG A 52 -2.40 -10.55 14.71
C ARG A 52 -3.17 -11.54 15.58
N SER A 53 -2.85 -12.83 15.45
CA SER A 53 -3.36 -13.87 16.35
C SER A 53 -2.34 -14.12 17.48
N GLN A 54 -2.76 -14.74 18.58
CA GLN A 54 -1.83 -15.18 19.62
C GLN A 54 -0.72 -16.09 19.05
N SER A 55 -1.06 -16.89 18.04
CA SER A 55 -0.12 -17.78 17.34
C SER A 55 0.76 -17.09 16.30
N LYS A 56 0.35 -15.92 15.78
CA LYS A 56 1.06 -15.17 14.73
C LYS A 56 1.02 -13.68 15.07
N PRO A 57 1.93 -13.22 15.95
CA PRO A 57 2.03 -11.81 16.26
C PRO A 57 2.44 -11.05 14.99
N TYR A 58 1.77 -9.94 14.75
CA TYR A 58 2.09 -9.04 13.66
C TYR A 58 2.01 -7.60 14.16
N PRO A 59 2.85 -6.68 13.67
CA PRO A 59 2.76 -5.27 14.00
C PRO A 59 1.34 -4.74 13.76
N ARG A 60 0.97 -3.68 14.48
CA ARG A 60 -0.30 -2.99 14.19
C ARG A 60 -0.11 -1.99 13.06
N TRP A 61 -1.20 -1.67 12.40
CA TRP A 61 -1.26 -0.69 11.31
C TRP A 61 -2.22 0.46 11.64
N CYS A 62 -2.11 1.59 10.95
CA CYS A 62 -3.01 2.74 11.11
C CYS A 62 -4.45 2.39 10.72
N ARG A 63 -5.38 2.53 11.66
CA ARG A 63 -6.78 2.17 11.48
C ARG A 63 -7.43 3.05 10.41
N SER A 64 -7.96 2.41 9.37
CA SER A 64 -8.64 3.12 8.26
C SER A 64 -10.15 3.29 8.48
N LYS A 65 -10.77 2.46 9.33
CA LYS A 65 -12.22 2.45 9.65
C LYS A 65 -13.13 2.48 8.41
N ARG A 66 -12.74 1.81 7.34
CA ARG A 66 -13.68 1.55 6.25
C ARG A 66 -14.73 0.54 6.75
N PRO A 67 -15.93 0.54 6.15
CA PRO A 67 -16.94 -0.44 6.47
C PRO A 67 -16.41 -1.86 6.24
N PRO A 68 -16.94 -2.83 6.99
CA PRO A 68 -16.61 -4.23 6.78
C PRO A 68 -17.11 -4.71 5.41
N THR A 69 -16.62 -5.89 5.03
CA THR A 69 -17.03 -6.57 3.82
C THR A 69 -18.40 -7.22 4.02
N ASN A 70 -19.22 -7.35 2.96
CA ASN A 70 -20.56 -7.92 3.07
C ASN A 70 -20.54 -9.39 3.52
N SER A 71 -19.52 -10.16 3.10
CA SER A 71 -19.38 -11.56 3.48
C SER A 71 -18.83 -11.78 4.90
N ASP A 72 -18.06 -10.85 5.46
CA ASP A 72 -17.44 -11.00 6.79
C ASP A 72 -17.29 -9.63 7.50
N VAL A 73 -17.90 -9.53 8.69
CA VAL A 73 -17.89 -8.34 9.55
C VAL A 73 -16.50 -8.03 10.10
N ASN A 74 -15.63 -9.03 10.21
CA ASN A 74 -14.28 -8.87 10.76
C ASN A 74 -13.25 -8.39 9.72
N VAL A 75 -13.60 -8.41 8.43
CA VAL A 75 -12.71 -8.07 7.32
C VAL A 75 -13.08 -6.69 6.78
N GLU A 76 -12.11 -5.79 6.78
CA GLU A 76 -12.31 -4.45 6.23
C GLU A 76 -12.46 -4.52 4.70
N SER A 77 -13.37 -3.73 4.15
CA SER A 77 -13.56 -3.67 2.69
C SER A 77 -12.29 -3.21 1.96
N PRO A 78 -12.05 -3.68 0.71
CA PRO A 78 -10.86 -3.33 -0.05
C PRO A 78 -10.82 -1.85 -0.44
N VAL A 79 -9.63 -1.35 -0.78
CA VAL A 79 -9.45 0.02 -1.27
C VAL A 79 -10.15 0.16 -2.62
N SER A 80 -10.96 1.21 -2.77
CA SER A 80 -11.68 1.52 -4.01
C SER A 80 -11.46 2.96 -4.41
N LYS A 81 -11.91 3.34 -5.61
CA LYS A 81 -11.84 4.73 -6.10
C LYS A 81 -12.57 5.71 -5.17
N TYR A 82 -13.67 5.26 -4.55
CA TYR A 82 -14.49 6.07 -3.64
C TYR A 82 -14.00 6.00 -2.20
N MET A 83 -13.23 4.97 -1.86
CA MET A 83 -12.81 4.71 -0.50
C MET A 83 -11.33 4.37 -0.46
N LEU A 84 -10.55 5.44 -0.40
CA LEU A 84 -9.10 5.38 -0.37
C LEU A 84 -8.61 4.84 0.97
N LYS A 85 -7.39 4.31 0.97
CA LYS A 85 -6.71 3.93 2.20
C LYS A 85 -6.43 5.20 3.01
N TYR A 86 -6.91 5.23 4.25
CA TYR A 86 -6.67 6.37 5.12
C TYR A 86 -5.19 6.46 5.46
N VAL A 87 -4.64 7.66 5.30
CA VAL A 87 -3.31 8.06 5.76
C VAL A 87 -3.50 9.42 6.43
N LEU A 88 -2.80 9.64 7.53
CA LEU A 88 -2.80 10.91 8.24
C LEU A 88 -2.40 12.03 7.29
N ARG A 89 -3.00 13.21 7.45
CA ARG A 89 -2.72 14.35 6.56
C ARG A 89 -1.23 14.70 6.51
N ASP A 90 -0.54 14.63 7.63
CA ASP A 90 0.87 15.02 7.75
C ASP A 90 1.83 13.92 7.26
N GLU A 91 1.41 12.65 7.27
CA GLU A 91 2.17 11.51 6.75
C GLU A 91 1.89 11.25 5.26
N ALA A 92 0.88 11.92 4.70
CA ALA A 92 0.56 11.83 3.30
C ALA A 92 1.74 12.37 2.47
N VAL A 93 2.08 11.64 1.41
CA VAL A 93 3.18 12.03 0.54
C VAL A 93 2.82 13.33 -0.17
N GLY A 94 3.63 14.37 0.01
CA GLY A 94 3.43 15.66 -0.66
C GLY A 94 3.53 15.55 -2.19
N ASP A 95 2.88 16.48 -2.89
CA ASP A 95 2.63 16.41 -4.33
C ASP A 95 3.90 16.21 -5.18
N LEU A 96 5.01 16.87 -4.83
CA LEU A 96 6.28 16.73 -5.54
C LEU A 96 6.85 15.31 -5.43
N LYS A 97 6.80 14.72 -4.24
CA LYS A 97 7.25 13.34 -4.01
C LYS A 97 6.30 12.34 -4.69
N ALA A 98 4.99 12.60 -4.66
CA ALA A 98 4.00 11.76 -5.33
C ALA A 98 4.21 11.75 -6.86
N LYS A 99 4.51 12.90 -7.47
CA LYS A 99 4.89 12.99 -8.89
C LYS A 99 6.17 12.19 -9.18
N ALA A 100 7.22 12.37 -8.39
CA ALA A 100 8.47 11.62 -8.56
C ALA A 100 8.28 10.10 -8.45
N ILE A 101 7.45 9.63 -7.51
CA ILE A 101 7.08 8.22 -7.38
C ILE A 101 6.31 7.73 -8.62
N THR A 102 5.40 8.55 -9.13
CA THR A 102 4.59 8.22 -10.32
C THR A 102 5.47 8.13 -11.57
N GLU A 103 6.35 9.10 -11.79
CA GLU A 103 7.34 9.10 -12.88
C GLU A 103 8.29 7.91 -12.76
N GLY A 104 8.81 7.64 -11.55
CA GLY A 104 9.64 6.46 -11.27
C GLY A 104 8.92 5.15 -11.59
N LYS A 105 7.63 5.04 -11.26
CA LYS A 105 6.79 3.88 -11.59
C LYS A 105 6.63 3.72 -13.10
N TRP A 106 6.34 4.79 -13.84
CA TRP A 106 6.23 4.76 -15.30
C TRP A 106 7.57 4.39 -15.94
N LYS A 107 8.67 4.98 -15.48
CA LYS A 107 10.02 4.65 -15.94
C LYS A 107 10.33 3.17 -15.69
N ALA A 108 10.01 2.65 -14.52
CA ALA A 108 10.20 1.23 -14.20
C ALA A 108 9.33 0.31 -15.08
N MET A 109 8.09 0.69 -15.37
CA MET A 109 7.19 -0.06 -16.23
C MET A 109 7.66 -0.07 -17.69
N LEU A 110 8.09 1.08 -18.22
CA LEU A 110 8.65 1.14 -19.57
C LEU A 110 9.96 0.35 -19.66
N ARG A 111 10.82 0.47 -18.64
CA ARG A 111 12.07 -0.29 -18.52
C ARG A 111 11.83 -1.80 -18.42
N SER A 112 10.70 -2.28 -17.89
CA SER A 112 10.39 -3.71 -17.90
C SER A 112 9.72 -4.17 -19.20
N LEU A 113 8.98 -3.29 -19.88
CA LEU A 113 8.24 -3.62 -21.09
C LEU A 113 9.14 -3.77 -22.33
N VAL A 114 10.11 -2.86 -22.52
CA VAL A 114 11.05 -2.92 -23.66
C VAL A 114 11.80 -4.25 -23.73
N PRO A 115 12.46 -4.72 -22.65
CA PRO A 115 13.12 -6.01 -22.65
C PRO A 115 12.15 -7.18 -22.84
N THR A 116 10.96 -7.15 -22.23
CA THR A 116 9.99 -8.25 -22.40
C THR A 116 9.43 -8.34 -23.82
N LEU A 117 9.23 -7.22 -24.53
CA LEU A 117 8.84 -7.22 -25.93
C LEU A 117 9.98 -7.71 -26.83
N LYS A 118 11.21 -7.23 -26.63
CA LYS A 118 12.39 -7.70 -27.37
C LYS A 118 12.64 -9.18 -27.14
N GLN A 119 12.48 -9.65 -25.90
CA GLN A 119 12.57 -11.06 -25.57
C GLN A 119 11.49 -11.86 -26.30
N LYS A 120 10.22 -11.43 -26.30
CA LYS A 120 9.15 -12.13 -27.04
C LYS A 120 9.37 -12.16 -28.56
N VAL A 121 10.01 -11.13 -29.13
CA VAL A 121 10.30 -11.05 -30.57
C VAL A 121 11.58 -11.82 -30.96
N ALA A 122 12.64 -11.73 -30.16
CA ALA A 122 13.91 -12.42 -30.39
C ALA A 122 13.85 -13.90 -29.98
N ILE A 123 13.00 -14.21 -28.99
CA ILE A 123 12.82 -15.53 -28.42
C ILE A 123 11.39 -15.96 -28.70
N ASN A 124 11.18 -16.70 -29.79
CA ASN A 124 10.00 -17.53 -30.02
C ASN A 124 9.90 -18.62 -28.92
N GLY A 125 9.65 -18.25 -27.66
CA GLY A 125 9.30 -19.17 -26.57
C GLY A 125 10.43 -19.99 -25.90
N LYS A 126 11.72 -19.68 -26.06
CA LYS A 126 12.80 -20.32 -25.27
C LYS A 126 12.99 -19.66 -23.89
N ALA A 127 13.01 -20.49 -22.84
CA ALA A 127 13.29 -20.09 -21.46
C ALA A 127 14.71 -19.51 -21.30
N ILE A 128 14.90 -18.64 -20.29
CA ILE A 128 16.21 -18.09 -19.90
C ILE A 128 17.17 -19.24 -19.62
N LYS A 129 18.35 -19.24 -20.24
CA LYS A 129 19.29 -20.37 -20.16
C LYS A 129 20.53 -20.06 -19.34
N SER A 130 20.92 -18.79 -19.25
CA SER A 130 22.13 -18.38 -18.56
C SER A 130 21.92 -17.08 -17.78
N PHE A 131 22.72 -16.89 -16.73
CA PHE A 131 22.83 -15.61 -16.02
C PHE A 131 23.29 -14.46 -16.94
N SER A 132 24.04 -14.78 -18.01
CA SER A 132 24.44 -13.79 -19.03
C SER A 132 23.25 -13.14 -19.72
N ASP A 133 22.16 -13.89 -19.96
CA ASP A 133 20.92 -13.37 -20.56
C ASP A 133 20.29 -12.30 -19.64
N ILE A 134 20.43 -12.47 -18.32
CA ILE A 134 19.91 -11.55 -17.29
C ILE A 134 20.79 -10.31 -17.19
N THR A 135 22.11 -10.45 -17.21
CA THR A 135 23.03 -9.30 -17.13
C THR A 135 22.93 -8.44 -18.39
N GLU A 136 22.80 -9.03 -19.58
CA GLU A 136 22.60 -8.29 -20.83
C GLU A 136 21.32 -7.42 -20.80
N LEU A 137 20.24 -7.93 -20.20
CA LEU A 137 18.99 -7.19 -20.02
C LEU A 137 19.16 -5.94 -19.13
N VAL A 138 20.09 -5.97 -18.18
CA VAL A 138 20.35 -4.88 -17.24
C VAL A 138 21.41 -3.91 -17.76
N GLU A 139 22.48 -4.42 -18.37
CA GLU A 139 23.64 -3.65 -18.81
C GLU A 139 23.41 -2.89 -20.12
N ARG A 140 22.70 -3.49 -21.08
CA ARG A 140 22.49 -2.92 -22.43
C ARG A 140 21.68 -1.62 -22.45
N GLU A 141 20.99 -1.29 -21.36
CA GLU A 141 20.21 -0.05 -21.20
C GLU A 141 20.91 1.01 -20.32
N SER A 142 22.06 0.69 -19.72
CA SER A 142 22.88 1.64 -18.94
C SER A 142 23.69 2.58 -19.85
N SER A 143 23.83 2.23 -21.13
CA SER A 143 24.67 2.92 -22.12
C SER A 143 23.92 3.96 -22.98
N THR A 144 22.62 4.18 -22.72
CA THR A 144 21.77 5.17 -23.44
C THR A 144 21.32 6.32 -22.55
N PHE A 145 22.17 6.71 -21.60
CA PHE A 145 22.11 7.99 -20.88
C PHE A 145 23.39 8.77 -21.13
#